data_AF-A0A165ZWT2-F1
#
_entry.id   AF-A0A165ZWT2-F1
#
_cell.length_a   1.000
_cell.length_b   1.000
_cell.length_c   1.000
_cell.angle_alpha   90.00
_cell.angle_beta   90.00
_cell.angle_gamma   90.00
#
_symmetry.space_group_name_H-M   'P 1'
#
loop_
_entity.id
_entity.type
_entity.pdbx_description
1 polymer ?
#
loop_
_entity_poly.entity_id
_entity_poly.type
_entity_poly.pdbx_seq_one_letter_code
_entity_poly.pdbx_strand_id
1 'polypeptide(L)'
;MFDFFSRLPLEIVREIITAAAEDNIGRSPRWVAQSLAVVCREFRDIVDPVLVRTVRLSVKHYWAMWEKRDRFTRATHFIKHFSSVFVPPRFISLVSFTGSQAALQDWVVNHHLSVPPWVTFETLCSPNRATQDSFAFLNGATRLHIQRYAHQRLILTTLPTSLTHLILNPEVEWHVTARFEYLTDDVTALLASSNTLRRILFRTIHLRSDEAVILITNLQAVVDQLQDTRIWLDDSVSYEGMSSEISAQLRYEEANEQDSVWFSGRQLYIPRLDHDHALGLDHVRNTAM
;
A
#
# COMPACT_ATOMS: atom_id res chain seq x y z
N MET A 1 2.30 -18.92 -38.62
CA MET A 1 2.71 -18.09 -37.46
C MET A 1 3.24 -18.92 -36.29
N PHE A 2 2.93 -20.23 -36.16
CA PHE A 2 3.51 -21.10 -35.10
C PHE A 2 4.96 -21.58 -35.36
N ASP A 3 5.46 -21.49 -36.59
CA ASP A 3 6.78 -22.04 -36.96
C ASP A 3 7.98 -21.17 -36.51
N PHE A 4 7.72 -19.95 -36.03
CA PHE A 4 8.77 -19.11 -35.45
C PHE A 4 9.05 -19.47 -33.99
N PHE A 5 7.99 -19.70 -33.20
CA PHE A 5 8.11 -20.00 -31.77
C PHE A 5 8.74 -21.37 -31.49
N SER A 6 8.54 -22.34 -32.38
CA SER A 6 9.19 -23.67 -32.27
C SER A 6 10.70 -23.63 -32.50
N ARG A 7 11.23 -22.53 -33.06
CA ARG A 7 12.67 -22.36 -33.37
C ARG A 7 13.40 -21.50 -32.35
N LEU A 8 12.69 -20.89 -31.40
CA LEU A 8 13.31 -20.11 -30.35
C LEU A 8 13.91 -21.04 -29.28
N PRO A 9 15.08 -20.68 -28.70
CA PRO A 9 15.58 -21.34 -27.50
C PRO A 9 14.52 -21.28 -26.39
N LEU A 10 14.45 -22.34 -25.59
CA LEU A 10 13.43 -22.49 -24.55
C LEU A 10 13.49 -21.32 -23.56
N GLU A 11 14.68 -20.84 -23.23
CA GLU A 11 14.94 -19.73 -22.33
C GLU A 11 14.24 -18.45 -22.81
N ILE A 12 14.34 -18.15 -24.11
CA ILE A 12 13.68 -16.98 -24.71
C ILE A 12 12.16 -17.13 -24.67
N VAL A 13 11.65 -18.35 -24.91
CA VAL A 13 10.21 -18.61 -24.77
C VAL A 13 9.77 -18.41 -23.31
N ARG A 14 10.56 -18.84 -22.33
CA ARG A 14 10.25 -18.63 -20.90
C ARG A 14 10.18 -17.16 -20.52
N GLU A 15 11.13 -16.35 -20.98
CA GLU A 15 11.14 -14.91 -20.73
C GLU A 15 9.94 -14.22 -21.36
N ILE A 16 9.62 -14.54 -22.63
CA ILE A 16 8.44 -13.98 -23.32
C ILE A 16 7.14 -14.33 -22.59
N ILE A 17 6.97 -15.59 -22.18
CA ILE A 17 5.75 -16.02 -21.48
C ILE A 17 5.65 -15.43 -20.08
N THR A 18 6.77 -15.33 -19.35
CA THR A 18 6.81 -14.65 -18.05
C THR A 18 6.41 -13.19 -18.20
N ALA A 19 7.07 -12.44 -19.09
CA ALA A 19 6.76 -11.03 -19.33
C ALA A 19 5.30 -10.83 -19.77
N ALA A 20 4.82 -11.64 -20.72
CA ALA A 20 3.43 -11.58 -21.16
C ALA A 20 2.44 -11.88 -20.03
N ALA A 21 2.73 -12.83 -19.15
CA ALA A 21 1.89 -13.12 -18.01
C ALA A 21 1.90 -11.96 -17.00
N GLU A 22 3.07 -11.41 -16.67
CA GLU A 22 3.22 -10.30 -15.73
C GLU A 22 2.58 -9.01 -16.21
N ASP A 23 2.71 -8.67 -17.49
CA ASP A 23 2.13 -7.46 -18.09
C ASP A 23 0.59 -7.52 -18.14
N ASN A 24 0.03 -8.74 -18.19
CA ASN A 24 -1.40 -8.93 -18.40
C ASN A 24 -2.15 -9.41 -17.16
N ILE A 25 -1.48 -9.89 -16.10
CA ILE A 25 -2.14 -10.50 -14.93
C ILE A 25 -3.12 -9.53 -14.26
N GLY A 26 -2.77 -8.25 -14.17
CA GLY A 26 -3.60 -7.26 -13.50
C GLY A 26 -4.77 -6.74 -14.35
N ARG A 27 -4.66 -6.80 -15.69
CA ARG A 27 -5.72 -6.39 -16.63
C ARG A 27 -6.66 -7.52 -17.03
N SER A 28 -6.12 -8.71 -17.26
CA SER A 28 -6.86 -9.88 -17.76
C SER A 28 -6.34 -11.19 -17.14
N PRO A 29 -6.54 -11.40 -15.83
CA PRO A 29 -6.08 -12.61 -15.15
C PRO A 29 -6.71 -13.88 -15.73
N ARG A 30 -7.93 -13.78 -16.27
CA ARG A 30 -8.61 -14.87 -16.95
C ARG A 30 -7.89 -15.27 -18.24
N TRP A 31 -7.43 -14.30 -19.04
CA TRP A 31 -6.67 -14.59 -20.25
C TRP A 31 -5.34 -15.28 -19.91
N VAL A 32 -4.61 -14.77 -18.91
CA VAL A 32 -3.36 -15.41 -18.47
C VAL A 32 -3.61 -16.88 -18.06
N ALA A 33 -4.65 -17.13 -17.26
CA ALA A 33 -5.00 -18.47 -16.82
C ALA A 33 -5.51 -19.39 -17.93
N GLN A 34 -6.35 -18.89 -18.84
CA GLN A 34 -7.07 -19.72 -19.83
C GLN A 34 -6.39 -19.76 -21.19
N SER A 35 -5.45 -18.87 -21.48
CA SER A 35 -4.75 -18.80 -22.76
C SER A 35 -3.29 -19.22 -22.64
N LEU A 36 -2.58 -18.86 -21.56
CA LEU A 36 -1.16 -19.23 -21.39
C LEU A 36 -0.99 -20.54 -20.62
N ALA A 37 -1.65 -20.71 -19.46
CA ALA A 37 -1.41 -21.87 -18.59
C ALA A 37 -1.99 -23.21 -19.11
N VAL A 38 -2.75 -23.19 -20.21
CA VAL A 38 -3.38 -24.38 -20.82
C VAL A 38 -2.62 -24.90 -22.06
N VAL A 39 -1.66 -24.14 -22.59
CA VAL A 39 -0.95 -24.49 -23.85
C VAL A 39 -0.19 -25.80 -23.71
N CYS A 40 0.69 -25.88 -22.71
CA CYS A 40 1.48 -27.06 -22.40
C CYS A 40 1.92 -27.02 -20.93
N ARG A 41 2.56 -28.10 -20.46
CA ARG A 41 3.06 -28.18 -19.08
C ARG A 41 4.10 -27.09 -18.79
N GLU A 42 5.02 -26.86 -19.71
CA GLU A 42 6.08 -25.86 -19.56
C GLU A 42 5.51 -24.46 -19.34
N PHE A 43 4.53 -24.05 -20.15
CA PHE A 43 3.88 -22.74 -20.00
C PHE A 43 3.13 -22.65 -18.67
N ARG A 44 2.47 -23.73 -18.26
CA ARG A 44 1.81 -23.78 -16.96
C ARG A 44 2.80 -23.57 -15.82
N ASP A 45 3.94 -24.24 -15.85
CA ASP A 45 4.94 -24.18 -14.78
C ASP A 45 5.56 -22.77 -14.65
N ILE A 46 5.60 -22.02 -15.75
CA ILE A 46 6.04 -20.61 -15.79
C ILE A 46 4.93 -19.66 -15.29
N VAL A 47 3.69 -19.88 -15.73
CA VAL A 47 2.56 -18.99 -15.47
C VAL A 47 1.95 -19.19 -14.09
N ASP A 48 2.00 -20.41 -13.55
CA ASP A 48 1.42 -20.76 -12.25
C ASP A 48 1.96 -19.86 -11.11
N PRO A 49 3.28 -19.65 -10.96
CA PRO A 49 3.83 -18.69 -10.01
C PRO A 49 3.26 -17.28 -10.15
N VAL A 50 3.06 -16.79 -11.38
CA VAL A 50 2.49 -15.45 -11.64
C VAL A 50 1.03 -15.41 -11.21
N LEU A 51 0.25 -16.47 -11.49
CA LEU A 51 -1.16 -16.57 -11.11
C LEU A 51 -1.38 -16.65 -9.61
N VAL A 52 -0.45 -17.28 -8.87
CA VAL A 52 -0.57 -17.43 -7.41
C VAL A 52 0.19 -16.36 -6.62
N ARG A 53 0.94 -15.46 -7.30
CA ARG A 53 1.66 -14.35 -6.67
C ARG A 53 0.72 -13.45 -5.87
N THR A 54 -0.44 -13.11 -6.46
CA THR A 54 -1.49 -12.30 -5.82
C THR A 54 -2.76 -13.10 -5.69
N VAL A 55 -3.18 -13.36 -4.45
CA VAL A 55 -4.37 -14.16 -4.14
C VAL A 55 -5.46 -13.25 -3.61
N ARG A 56 -6.55 -13.09 -4.38
CA ARG A 56 -7.74 -12.35 -3.95
C ARG A 56 -8.85 -13.31 -3.57
N LEU A 57 -9.16 -13.39 -2.28
CA LEU A 57 -10.36 -14.07 -1.83
C LEU A 57 -11.60 -13.25 -2.23
N SER A 58 -12.58 -13.93 -2.82
CA SER A 58 -13.91 -13.39 -3.01
C SER A 58 -14.94 -14.34 -2.42
N VAL A 59 -16.10 -13.78 -2.02
CA VAL A 59 -17.23 -14.58 -1.52
C VAL A 59 -17.64 -15.65 -2.54
N LYS A 60 -17.63 -15.29 -3.84
CA LYS A 60 -18.07 -16.18 -4.93
C LYS A 60 -17.17 -17.41 -5.11
N HIS A 61 -15.88 -17.30 -4.82
CA HIS A 61 -14.91 -18.39 -5.04
C HIS A 61 -14.35 -18.96 -3.74
N TYR A 62 -14.94 -18.60 -2.60
CA TYR A 62 -14.43 -18.95 -1.28
C TYR A 62 -14.16 -20.45 -1.12
N TRP A 63 -15.15 -21.30 -1.41
CA TRP A 63 -15.03 -22.75 -1.25
C TRP A 63 -13.95 -23.37 -2.16
N ALA A 64 -13.92 -22.96 -3.42
CA ALA A 64 -12.91 -23.45 -4.36
C ALA A 64 -11.48 -23.04 -3.96
N MET A 65 -11.32 -21.88 -3.32
CA MET A 65 -10.04 -21.43 -2.79
C MET A 65 -9.68 -22.16 -1.49
N TRP A 66 -10.65 -22.43 -0.63
CA TRP A 66 -10.45 -23.19 0.60
C TRP A 66 -9.89 -24.60 0.34
N GLU A 67 -10.47 -25.31 -0.63
CA GLU A 67 -10.03 -26.66 -1.02
C GLU A 67 -8.59 -26.68 -1.56
N LYS A 68 -8.15 -25.56 -2.15
CA LYS A 68 -6.82 -25.42 -2.78
C LYS A 68 -5.87 -24.53 -1.99
N ARG A 69 -6.15 -24.30 -0.70
CA ARG A 69 -5.43 -23.32 0.12
C ARG A 69 -3.91 -23.53 0.13
N ASP A 70 -3.45 -24.78 0.09
CA ASP A 70 -2.01 -25.10 0.14
C ASP A 70 -1.27 -24.65 -1.13
N ARG A 71 -1.97 -24.44 -2.25
CA ARG A 71 -1.39 -23.84 -3.46
C ARG A 71 -1.00 -22.37 -3.23
N PHE A 72 -1.59 -21.71 -2.24
CA PHE A 72 -1.33 -20.29 -1.94
C PHE A 72 -0.22 -20.08 -0.92
N THR A 73 0.45 -21.13 -0.44
CA THR A 73 1.59 -21.01 0.48
C THR A 73 2.72 -20.14 -0.07
N ARG A 74 2.85 -20.04 -1.41
CA ARG A 74 3.83 -19.20 -2.11
C ARG A 74 3.30 -17.82 -2.50
N ALA A 75 2.10 -17.46 -2.10
CA ALA A 75 1.55 -16.14 -2.39
C ALA A 75 2.40 -15.04 -1.76
N THR A 76 2.69 -14.01 -2.54
CA THR A 76 3.42 -12.82 -2.10
C THR A 76 2.47 -11.75 -1.60
N HIS A 77 1.28 -11.68 -2.19
CA HIS A 77 0.27 -10.67 -1.88
C HIS A 77 -1.06 -11.35 -1.63
N PHE A 78 -1.73 -10.98 -0.54
CA PHE A 78 -3.01 -11.58 -0.19
C PHE A 78 -4.08 -10.52 0.05
N ILE A 79 -5.22 -10.64 -0.61
CA ILE A 79 -6.32 -9.68 -0.56
C ILE A 79 -7.60 -10.35 -0.02
N LYS A 80 -8.13 -9.87 1.12
CA LYS A 80 -9.32 -10.39 1.80
C LYS A 80 -10.23 -9.27 2.33
N HIS A 81 -11.26 -8.94 1.56
CA HIS A 81 -12.20 -7.84 1.86
C HIS A 81 -13.49 -8.25 2.59
N PHE A 82 -13.64 -9.52 3.00
CA PHE A 82 -14.88 -9.97 3.65
C PHE A 82 -14.64 -10.75 4.94
N SER A 83 -15.63 -10.65 5.82
CA SER A 83 -15.70 -11.27 7.14
C SER A 83 -16.12 -12.74 7.04
N SER A 84 -15.30 -13.58 6.41
CA SER A 84 -15.41 -15.04 6.56
C SER A 84 -14.26 -15.59 7.37
N VAL A 85 -14.51 -16.75 7.99
CA VAL A 85 -13.51 -17.58 8.68
C VAL A 85 -12.69 -18.33 7.63
N PHE A 86 -11.79 -17.61 6.93
CA PHE A 86 -10.79 -18.25 6.08
C PHE A 86 -9.55 -18.54 6.91
N VAL A 87 -9.17 -19.82 7.03
CA VAL A 87 -7.93 -20.24 7.67
C VAL A 87 -6.85 -20.22 6.58
N PRO A 88 -5.93 -19.24 6.62
CA PRO A 88 -4.87 -19.13 5.63
C PRO A 88 -3.90 -20.31 5.73
N PRO A 89 -3.25 -20.69 4.62
CA PRO A 89 -2.07 -21.55 4.71
C PRO A 89 -0.96 -20.80 5.47
N ARG A 90 0.04 -21.55 5.95
CA ARG A 90 1.29 -20.92 6.38
C ARG A 90 2.00 -20.38 5.15
N PHE A 91 2.04 -19.06 5.01
CA PHE A 91 2.75 -18.43 3.92
C PHE A 91 4.26 -18.49 4.13
N ILE A 92 5.01 -18.78 3.07
CA ILE A 92 6.49 -18.76 3.09
C ILE A 92 7.03 -17.41 2.63
N SER A 93 6.27 -16.69 1.79
CA SER A 93 6.76 -15.52 1.05
C SER A 93 5.80 -14.33 1.10
N LEU A 94 4.90 -14.26 2.09
CA LEU A 94 3.92 -13.18 2.18
C LEU A 94 4.61 -11.84 2.47
N VAL A 95 4.52 -10.92 1.52
CA VAL A 95 5.05 -9.56 1.60
C VAL A 95 3.95 -8.57 1.94
N SER A 96 2.76 -8.73 1.36
CA SER A 96 1.65 -7.80 1.61
C SER A 96 0.33 -8.49 1.95
N PHE A 97 -0.43 -7.82 2.82
CA PHE A 97 -1.83 -8.12 3.08
C PHE A 97 -2.69 -6.90 2.80
N THR A 98 -3.81 -7.10 2.12
CA THR A 98 -4.86 -6.09 1.96
C THR A 98 -6.19 -6.65 2.44
N GLY A 99 -6.90 -5.96 3.33
CA GLY A 99 -8.20 -6.44 3.77
C GLY A 99 -8.75 -5.74 5.00
N SER A 100 -9.52 -6.48 5.80
CA SER A 100 -10.01 -5.95 7.08
C SER A 100 -9.02 -6.22 8.22
N GLN A 101 -8.98 -5.30 9.18
CA GLN A 101 -8.20 -5.44 10.41
C GLN A 101 -8.52 -6.73 11.16
N ALA A 102 -9.81 -7.04 11.33
CA ALA A 102 -10.27 -8.24 12.01
C ALA A 102 -9.75 -9.53 11.35
N ALA A 103 -9.62 -9.55 10.02
CA ALA A 103 -9.09 -10.70 9.31
C ALA A 103 -7.60 -10.91 9.59
N LEU A 104 -6.78 -9.85 9.53
CA LEU A 104 -5.36 -9.99 9.84
C LEU A 104 -5.12 -10.31 11.33
N GLN A 105 -5.89 -9.70 12.22
CA GLN A 105 -5.81 -9.98 13.65
C GLN A 105 -6.13 -11.45 13.95
N ASP A 106 -7.20 -11.99 13.36
CA ASP A 106 -7.54 -13.41 13.48
C ASP A 106 -6.38 -14.32 13.02
N TRP A 107 -5.73 -14.00 11.91
CA TRP A 107 -4.60 -14.76 11.39
C TRP A 107 -3.38 -14.74 12.30
N VAL A 108 -3.05 -13.57 12.86
CA VAL A 108 -1.88 -13.41 13.71
C VAL A 108 -2.13 -14.00 15.09
N VAL A 109 -3.29 -13.68 15.69
CA VAL A 109 -3.62 -14.06 17.08
C VAL A 109 -4.07 -15.51 17.17
N ASN A 110 -5.02 -15.93 16.34
CA ASN A 110 -5.65 -17.26 16.44
C ASN A 110 -4.91 -18.33 15.62
N HIS A 111 -4.17 -17.92 14.58
CA HIS A 111 -3.44 -18.86 13.72
C HIS A 111 -1.91 -18.73 13.81
N HIS A 112 -1.40 -17.85 14.67
CA HIS A 112 0.03 -17.65 14.93
C HIS A 112 0.86 -17.42 13.65
N LEU A 113 0.27 -16.72 12.67
CA LEU A 113 0.99 -16.32 11.47
C LEU A 113 1.83 -15.07 11.72
N SER A 114 2.95 -14.99 11.01
CA SER A 114 3.74 -13.76 10.96
C SER A 114 2.97 -12.64 10.27
N VAL A 115 3.11 -11.43 10.82
CA VAL A 115 2.57 -10.21 10.22
C VAL A 115 3.37 -9.91 8.94
N PRO A 116 2.71 -9.70 7.79
CA PRO A 116 3.43 -9.27 6.59
C PRO A 116 3.98 -7.85 6.78
N PRO A 117 5.14 -7.52 6.20
CA PRO A 117 5.75 -6.21 6.38
C PRO A 117 4.88 -5.08 5.84
N TRP A 118 4.05 -5.33 4.81
CA TRP A 118 3.19 -4.31 4.22
C TRP A 118 1.72 -4.67 4.44
N VAL A 119 0.99 -3.75 5.07
CA VAL A 119 -0.40 -3.97 5.43
C VAL A 119 -1.24 -2.82 4.90
N THR A 120 -2.30 -3.17 4.17
CA THR A 120 -3.33 -2.24 3.72
C THR A 120 -4.65 -2.64 4.36
N PHE A 121 -5.28 -1.70 5.04
CA PHE A 121 -6.62 -1.87 5.56
C PHE A 121 -7.60 -0.99 4.82
N GLU A 122 -8.77 -1.55 4.49
CA GLU A 122 -9.87 -0.76 3.95
C GLU A 122 -10.27 0.32 4.96
N THR A 123 -10.51 -0.10 6.20
CA THR A 123 -10.79 0.76 7.34
C THR A 123 -10.00 0.23 8.53
N LEU A 124 -9.53 1.14 9.38
CA LEU A 124 -9.01 0.78 10.69
C LEU A 124 -10.04 1.18 11.75
N CYS A 125 -10.48 0.21 12.53
CA CYS A 125 -11.41 0.44 13.63
C CYS A 125 -10.63 0.24 14.94
N SER A 126 -10.63 1.24 15.83
CA SER A 126 -10.23 0.97 17.21
C SER A 126 -11.05 -0.24 17.69
N PRO A 127 -10.43 -1.35 18.11
CA PRO A 127 -11.16 -2.33 18.89
C PRO A 127 -11.72 -1.60 20.11
N ASN A 128 -12.85 -2.06 20.62
CA ASN A 128 -13.52 -1.48 21.78
C ASN A 128 -12.48 -1.02 22.81
N ARG A 129 -12.59 0.24 23.29
CA ARG A 129 -11.60 0.97 24.14
C ARG A 129 -11.08 0.20 25.37
N ALA A 130 -11.62 -0.97 25.66
CA ALA A 130 -11.28 -1.83 26.79
C ALA A 130 -9.95 -2.61 26.66
N THR A 131 -9.34 -2.73 25.47
CA THR A 131 -8.05 -3.44 25.34
C THR A 131 -6.93 -2.47 25.00
N GLN A 132 -6.01 -2.28 25.96
CA GLN A 132 -4.92 -1.31 25.96
C GLN A 132 -3.83 -1.56 24.90
N ASP A 133 -3.83 -2.72 24.22
CA ASP A 133 -2.86 -3.11 23.18
C ASP A 133 -3.54 -3.47 21.84
N SER A 134 -4.42 -2.58 21.36
CA SER A 134 -5.24 -2.79 20.16
C SER A 134 -4.46 -3.15 18.89
N PHE A 135 -3.21 -2.69 18.75
CA PHE A 135 -2.39 -2.87 17.55
C PHE A 135 -1.15 -3.74 17.77
N ALA A 136 -1.01 -4.42 18.91
CA ALA A 136 0.14 -5.30 19.17
C ALA A 136 0.27 -6.43 18.12
N PHE A 137 -0.84 -6.87 17.53
CA PHE A 137 -0.84 -7.85 16.44
C PHE A 137 -0.20 -7.34 15.14
N LEU A 138 0.08 -6.04 15.01
CA LEU A 138 0.80 -5.46 13.87
C LEU A 138 2.31 -5.36 14.10
N ASN A 139 2.83 -5.85 15.23
CA ASN A 139 4.26 -5.87 15.47
C ASN A 139 5.00 -6.66 14.37
N GLY A 140 5.86 -5.96 13.62
CA GLY A 140 6.56 -6.49 12.46
C GLY A 140 6.14 -5.87 11.13
N ALA A 141 4.96 -5.23 11.07
CA ALA A 141 4.60 -4.39 9.94
C ALA A 141 5.53 -3.18 9.87
N THR A 142 6.09 -2.92 8.69
CA THR A 142 6.95 -1.75 8.42
C THR A 142 6.23 -0.69 7.61
N ARG A 143 5.14 -1.05 6.94
CA ARG A 143 4.33 -0.17 6.10
C ARG A 143 2.85 -0.40 6.36
N LEU A 144 2.11 0.68 6.61
CA LEU A 144 0.68 0.66 6.87
C LEU A 144 -0.06 1.63 5.95
N HIS A 145 -1.08 1.16 5.24
CA HIS A 145 -1.96 1.99 4.42
C HIS A 145 -3.39 1.85 4.92
N ILE A 146 -4.02 2.96 5.29
CA ILE A 146 -5.42 3.01 5.70
C ILE A 146 -6.20 3.69 4.58
N GLN A 147 -6.92 2.90 3.79
CA GLN A 147 -7.65 3.38 2.60
C GLN A 147 -8.81 4.30 2.96
N ARG A 148 -9.38 4.17 4.15
CA ARG A 148 -10.44 5.05 4.66
C ARG A 148 -10.13 5.41 6.10
N TYR A 149 -9.35 6.48 6.27
CA TYR A 149 -8.94 6.97 7.58
C TYR A 149 -9.96 7.96 8.12
N ALA A 150 -10.57 7.62 9.26
CA ALA A 150 -11.44 8.51 10.03
C ALA A 150 -10.82 8.77 11.40
N HIS A 151 -10.38 10.00 11.67
CA HIS A 151 -9.63 10.37 12.88
C HIS A 151 -10.32 9.92 14.19
N GLN A 152 -11.65 10.00 14.28
CA GLN A 152 -12.41 9.59 15.47
C GLN A 152 -12.24 8.11 15.85
N ARG A 153 -11.71 7.28 14.96
CA ARG A 153 -11.56 5.84 15.13
C ARG A 153 -10.14 5.40 15.46
N LEU A 154 -9.14 6.28 15.35
CA LEU A 154 -7.73 5.90 15.48
C LEU A 154 -6.88 7.04 16.04
N ILE A 155 -6.25 6.79 17.18
CA ILE A 155 -5.19 7.65 17.73
C ILE A 155 -3.87 7.19 17.11
N LEU A 156 -3.24 8.04 16.29
CA LEU A 156 -2.06 7.66 15.52
C LEU A 156 -0.85 7.24 16.39
N THR A 157 -0.72 7.78 17.61
CA THR A 157 0.37 7.42 18.53
C THR A 157 0.27 6.00 19.10
N THR A 158 -0.86 5.32 18.91
CA THR A 158 -1.04 3.91 19.30
C THR A 158 -0.56 2.92 18.24
N LEU A 159 -0.14 3.41 17.07
CA LEU A 159 0.40 2.56 16.01
C LEU A 159 1.75 1.94 16.41
N PRO A 160 2.11 0.77 15.84
CA PRO A 160 3.37 0.12 16.16
C PRO A 160 4.58 1.00 15.84
N THR A 161 5.56 1.00 16.74
CA THR A 161 6.84 1.71 16.56
C THR A 161 7.74 1.08 15.49
N SER A 162 7.35 -0.06 14.91
CA SER A 162 8.07 -0.68 13.79
C SER A 162 7.76 -0.03 12.43
N LEU A 163 6.72 0.83 12.37
CA LEU A 163 6.34 1.48 11.12
C LEU A 163 7.41 2.45 10.64
N THR A 164 7.69 2.38 9.34
CA THR A 164 8.58 3.26 8.59
C THR A 164 7.82 4.10 7.58
N HIS A 165 6.69 3.60 7.06
CA HIS A 165 5.83 4.30 6.11
C HIS A 165 4.37 4.18 6.54
N LEU A 166 3.64 5.29 6.48
CA LEU A 166 2.22 5.37 6.74
C LEU A 166 1.54 6.07 5.57
N ILE A 167 0.48 5.48 5.02
CA ILE A 167 -0.41 6.14 4.06
C ILE A 167 -1.78 6.29 4.69
N LEU A 168 -2.30 7.51 4.69
CA LEU A 168 -3.63 7.84 5.14
C LEU A 168 -4.42 8.41 3.97
N ASN A 169 -5.58 7.84 3.74
CA ASN A 169 -6.56 8.41 2.82
C ASN A 169 -7.72 8.96 3.68
N PRO A 170 -7.71 10.25 4.05
CA PRO A 170 -8.70 10.79 4.97
C PRO A 170 -10.10 10.75 4.36
N GLU A 171 -11.08 10.30 5.15
CA GLU A 171 -12.49 10.30 4.78
C GLU A 171 -13.27 11.21 5.75
N VAL A 172 -14.03 12.14 5.18
CA VAL A 172 -14.88 13.05 5.98
C VAL A 172 -16.29 12.49 6.03
N GLU A 173 -16.62 11.85 7.15
CA GLU A 173 -18.01 11.41 7.35
C GLU A 173 -18.93 12.62 7.67
N TRP A 174 -18.55 13.57 8.55
CA TRP A 174 -19.35 14.77 8.91
C TRP A 174 -18.47 15.88 9.56
N HIS A 175 -18.72 17.18 9.30
CA HIS A 175 -17.98 18.36 9.82
C HIS A 175 -16.47 18.42 9.49
N VAL A 176 -16.11 19.15 8.43
CA VAL A 176 -14.76 19.16 7.81
C VAL A 176 -13.69 19.81 8.70
N THR A 177 -13.93 21.02 9.21
CA THR A 177 -12.85 21.88 9.74
C THR A 177 -12.25 21.36 11.04
N ALA A 178 -13.08 21.09 12.06
CA ALA A 178 -12.60 20.64 13.37
C ALA A 178 -11.86 19.30 13.29
N ARG A 179 -12.15 18.44 12.31
CA ARG A 179 -11.51 17.12 12.18
C ARG A 179 -10.07 17.21 11.70
N PHE A 180 -9.75 18.18 10.85
CA PHE A 180 -8.39 18.33 10.37
C PHE A 180 -7.46 18.93 11.42
N GLU A 181 -7.99 19.75 12.34
CA GLU A 181 -7.23 20.23 13.51
C GLU A 181 -6.78 19.06 14.40
N TYR A 182 -7.69 18.15 14.76
CA TYR A 182 -7.29 16.98 15.55
C TYR A 182 -6.35 16.03 14.79
N LEU A 183 -6.51 15.90 13.48
CA LEU A 183 -5.56 15.16 12.65
C LEU A 183 -4.16 15.79 12.73
N THR A 184 -4.05 17.12 12.65
CA THR A 184 -2.76 17.80 12.75
C THR A 184 -2.10 17.62 14.13
N ASP A 185 -2.89 17.61 15.20
CA ASP A 185 -2.39 17.30 16.55
C ASP A 185 -1.86 15.86 16.64
N ASP A 186 -2.64 14.89 16.14
CA ASP A 186 -2.26 13.48 16.11
C ASP A 186 -0.98 13.24 15.28
N VAL A 187 -0.85 13.91 14.15
CA VAL A 187 0.33 13.84 13.28
C VAL A 187 1.54 14.43 13.99
N THR A 188 1.40 15.58 14.63
CA THR A 188 2.46 16.21 15.41
C THR A 188 2.93 15.28 16.53
N ALA A 189 1.99 14.69 17.28
CA ALA A 189 2.27 13.74 18.34
C ALA A 189 2.94 12.45 17.82
N LEU A 190 2.49 11.92 16.67
CA LEU A 190 3.10 10.77 16.03
C LEU A 190 4.55 11.07 15.60
N LEU A 191 4.79 12.21 14.96
CA LEU A 191 6.11 12.61 14.50
C LEU A 191 7.08 12.82 15.66
N ALA A 192 6.60 13.36 16.79
CA ALA A 192 7.40 13.54 17.99
C ALA A 192 7.71 12.22 18.72
N SER A 193 6.82 11.23 18.65
CA SER A 193 6.98 9.95 19.35
C SER A 193 7.65 8.86 18.52
N SER A 194 7.65 8.98 17.19
CA SER A 194 8.22 7.97 16.29
C SER A 194 9.57 8.36 15.71
N ASN A 195 10.59 7.58 16.07
CA ASN A 195 11.95 7.72 15.53
C ASN A 195 12.19 6.87 14.27
N THR A 196 11.31 5.92 13.97
CA THR A 196 11.45 4.98 12.84
C THR A 196 10.69 5.43 11.60
N LEU A 197 9.64 6.23 11.80
CA LEU A 197 8.80 6.71 10.72
C LEU A 197 9.60 7.65 9.82
N ARG A 198 9.66 7.29 8.53
CA ARG A 198 10.37 8.03 7.49
C ARG A 198 9.43 8.81 6.58
N ARG A 199 8.17 8.38 6.49
CA ARG A 199 7.19 8.95 5.59
C ARG A 199 5.76 8.78 6.10
N ILE A 200 5.00 9.86 6.08
CA ILE A 200 3.53 9.87 6.17
C ILE A 200 3.01 10.48 4.88
N LEU A 201 2.25 9.71 4.10
CA LEU A 201 1.62 10.16 2.88
C LEU A 201 0.12 10.37 3.10
N PHE A 202 -0.36 11.58 2.83
CA PHE A 202 -1.77 11.89 2.77
C PHE A 202 -2.25 11.83 1.32
N ARG A 203 -3.29 11.05 1.04
CA ARG A 203 -3.91 10.99 -0.29
C ARG A 203 -5.30 11.61 -0.24
N THR A 204 -5.59 12.54 -1.14
CA THR A 204 -6.88 13.27 -1.16
C THR A 204 -7.99 12.54 -1.92
N ILE A 205 -7.81 11.25 -2.23
CA ILE A 205 -8.69 10.48 -3.12
C ILE A 205 -10.17 10.43 -2.69
N HIS A 206 -10.45 10.51 -1.38
CA HIS A 206 -11.81 10.52 -0.83
C HIS A 206 -12.36 11.92 -0.57
N LEU A 207 -11.58 12.97 -0.78
CA LEU A 207 -11.95 14.33 -0.43
C LEU A 207 -12.55 15.07 -1.63
N ARG A 208 -13.50 15.95 -1.35
CA ARG A 208 -13.92 16.98 -2.29
C ARG A 208 -12.84 18.05 -2.40
N SER A 209 -12.88 18.84 -3.48
CA SER A 209 -11.86 19.86 -3.75
C SER A 209 -11.73 20.91 -2.64
N ASP A 210 -12.85 21.34 -2.06
CA ASP A 210 -12.89 22.26 -0.90
C ASP A 210 -12.25 21.63 0.35
N GLU A 211 -12.55 20.36 0.62
CA GLU A 211 -12.00 19.61 1.76
C GLU A 211 -10.51 19.36 1.62
N ALA A 212 -10.05 19.02 0.40
CA ALA A 212 -8.64 18.82 0.09
C ALA A 212 -7.85 20.10 0.35
N VAL A 213 -8.36 21.28 -0.07
CA VAL A 213 -7.70 22.57 0.18
C VAL A 213 -7.53 22.83 1.68
N ILE A 214 -8.56 22.53 2.50
CA ILE A 214 -8.47 22.72 3.96
C ILE A 214 -7.43 21.77 4.57
N LEU A 215 -7.45 20.49 4.19
CA LEU A 215 -6.45 19.52 4.66
C LEU A 215 -5.02 19.97 4.30
N ILE A 216 -4.80 20.35 3.04
CA ILE A 216 -3.49 20.77 2.54
C ILE A 216 -2.99 22.01 3.30
N THR A 217 -3.87 22.99 3.53
CA THR A 217 -3.54 24.21 4.28
C THR A 217 -3.10 23.86 5.71
N ASN A 218 -3.82 22.98 6.38
CA ASN A 218 -3.51 22.56 7.74
C ASN A 218 -2.20 21.75 7.82
N LEU A 219 -1.98 20.83 6.88
CA LEU A 219 -0.72 20.08 6.80
C LEU A 219 0.47 20.99 6.49
N GLN A 220 0.28 22.00 5.63
CA GLN A 220 1.32 22.99 5.34
C GLN A 220 1.68 23.79 6.60
N ALA A 221 0.71 24.21 7.39
CA ALA A 221 0.96 24.91 8.65
C ALA A 221 1.78 24.06 9.63
N VAL A 222 1.44 22.76 9.78
CA VAL A 222 2.23 21.81 10.59
C VAL A 222 3.66 21.70 10.07
N VAL A 223 3.81 21.55 8.76
CA VAL A 223 5.11 21.45 8.11
C VAL A 223 5.95 22.70 8.30
N ASP A 224 5.37 23.89 8.13
CA ASP A 224 6.08 25.16 8.29
C ASP A 224 6.53 25.35 9.75
N GLN A 225 5.71 24.90 10.71
CA GLN A 225 6.03 24.95 12.13
C GLN A 225 7.12 23.95 12.54
N LEU A 226 7.01 22.70 12.08
CA LEU A 226 7.91 21.61 12.51
C LEU A 226 9.16 21.47 11.64
N GLN A 227 9.13 22.01 10.42
CA GLN A 227 10.14 21.81 9.38
C GLN A 227 10.44 20.32 9.12
N ASP A 228 9.41 19.48 9.25
CA ASP A 228 9.57 18.03 9.18
C ASP A 228 9.46 17.53 7.73
N THR A 229 10.50 16.87 7.26
CA THR A 229 10.61 16.28 5.92
C THR A 229 9.73 15.05 5.69
N ARG A 230 9.14 14.47 6.73
CA ARG A 230 8.46 13.17 6.65
C ARG A 230 7.02 13.27 6.15
N ILE A 231 6.45 14.48 6.04
CA ILE A 231 5.07 14.69 5.58
C ILE A 231 5.02 14.85 4.05
N TRP A 232 4.22 14.00 3.41
CA TRP A 232 4.02 13.94 1.96
C TRP A 232 2.53 14.04 1.62
N LEU A 233 2.25 14.54 0.43
CA LEU A 233 0.90 14.72 -0.11
C LEU A 233 0.82 14.15 -1.52
N ASP A 234 -0.22 13.36 -1.78
CA ASP A 234 -0.65 12.96 -3.11
C ASP A 234 -2.05 13.52 -3.38
N ASP A 235 -2.05 14.63 -4.12
CA ASP A 235 -3.22 15.37 -4.61
C ASP A 235 -3.45 15.14 -6.11
N SER A 236 -2.80 14.13 -6.71
CA SER A 236 -2.86 13.86 -8.16
C SER A 236 -4.21 13.32 -8.64
N VAL A 237 -5.01 12.77 -7.73
CA VAL A 237 -6.30 12.15 -8.03
C VAL A 237 -7.36 12.65 -7.05
N SER A 238 -8.38 13.31 -7.60
CA SER A 238 -9.60 13.70 -6.89
C SER A 238 -10.81 13.22 -7.70
N TYR A 239 -11.69 12.48 -7.06
CA TYR A 239 -12.92 11.97 -7.67
C TYR A 239 -14.17 12.72 -7.21
N GLU A 240 -14.01 13.88 -6.54
CA GLU A 240 -15.12 14.72 -6.05
C GLU A 240 -16.19 13.96 -5.23
N GLY A 241 -15.78 12.89 -4.52
CA GLY A 241 -16.69 12.05 -3.72
C GLY A 241 -17.43 10.97 -4.50
N MET A 242 -17.08 10.70 -5.77
CA MET A 242 -17.67 9.60 -6.56
C MET A 242 -17.18 8.23 -6.07
N SER A 243 -17.89 7.69 -5.07
CA SER A 243 -17.57 6.43 -4.37
C SER A 243 -17.27 5.23 -5.29
N SER A 244 -17.98 5.10 -6.42
CA SER A 244 -17.75 4.00 -7.37
C SER A 244 -16.41 4.09 -8.10
N GLU A 245 -15.98 5.30 -8.47
CA GLU A 245 -14.71 5.54 -9.17
C GLU A 245 -13.54 5.35 -8.21
N ILE A 246 -13.66 5.88 -6.99
CA ILE A 246 -12.66 5.66 -5.94
C ILE A 246 -12.50 4.16 -5.66
N SER A 247 -13.62 3.44 -5.52
CA SER A 247 -13.60 1.99 -5.31
C SER A 247 -12.95 1.24 -6.48
N ALA A 248 -13.15 1.69 -7.72
CA ALA A 248 -12.52 1.10 -8.89
C ALA A 248 -11.02 1.37 -8.91
N GLN A 249 -10.60 2.60 -8.61
CA GLN A 249 -9.20 3.00 -8.54
C GLN A 249 -8.44 2.25 -7.45
N LEU A 250 -8.98 2.17 -6.22
CA LEU A 250 -8.34 1.43 -5.13
C LEU A 250 -8.20 -0.06 -5.49
N ARG A 251 -9.20 -0.68 -6.13
CA ARG A 251 -9.09 -2.07 -6.59
C ARG A 251 -8.06 -2.24 -7.70
N TYR A 252 -7.92 -1.25 -8.58
CA TYR A 252 -6.87 -1.25 -9.59
C TYR A 252 -5.50 -1.18 -8.92
N GLU A 253 -5.30 -0.27 -7.97
CA GLU A 253 -4.04 -0.11 -7.23
C GLU A 253 -3.66 -1.36 -6.43
N GLU A 254 -4.63 -1.97 -5.74
CA GLU A 254 -4.45 -3.25 -5.03
C GLU A 254 -3.95 -4.37 -5.95
N ALA A 255 -4.37 -4.38 -7.22
CA ALA A 255 -4.03 -5.44 -8.15
C ALA A 255 -2.75 -5.15 -8.95
N ASN A 256 -2.42 -3.87 -9.18
CA ASN A 256 -1.42 -3.45 -10.17
C ASN A 256 -0.30 -2.55 -9.60
N GLU A 257 -0.58 -1.78 -8.55
CA GLU A 257 0.27 -0.66 -8.09
C GLU A 257 0.67 -0.81 -6.61
N GLN A 258 0.83 -2.06 -6.15
CA GLN A 258 1.08 -2.33 -4.73
C GLN A 258 2.34 -1.66 -4.18
N ASP A 259 3.33 -1.40 -5.04
CA ASP A 259 4.62 -0.82 -4.67
C ASP A 259 4.67 0.69 -4.93
N SER A 260 4.14 1.14 -6.06
CA SER A 260 4.23 2.53 -6.53
C SER A 260 3.45 3.50 -5.65
N VAL A 261 2.31 3.07 -5.10
CA VAL A 261 1.48 3.88 -4.19
C VAL A 261 2.25 4.31 -2.93
N TRP A 262 3.22 3.52 -2.44
CA TRP A 262 4.02 3.89 -1.26
C TRP A 262 4.96 5.06 -1.47
N PHE A 263 5.27 5.36 -2.73
CA PHE A 263 6.26 6.36 -3.10
C PHE A 263 5.67 7.51 -3.92
N SER A 264 4.34 7.54 -4.10
CA SER A 264 3.64 8.61 -4.84
C SER A 264 3.54 9.92 -4.06
N GLY A 265 3.22 10.99 -4.78
CA GLY A 265 3.04 12.32 -4.20
C GLY A 265 4.35 13.11 -4.06
N ARG A 266 4.22 14.29 -3.45
CA ARG A 266 5.29 15.26 -3.23
C ARG A 266 5.51 15.52 -1.74
N GLN A 267 6.75 15.86 -1.40
CA GLN A 267 7.10 16.29 -0.06
C GLN A 267 6.52 17.69 0.20
N LEU A 268 5.95 17.93 1.37
CA LEU A 268 5.43 19.26 1.72
C LEU A 268 6.53 20.20 2.22
N TYR A 269 7.54 19.66 2.91
CA TYR A 269 8.73 20.41 3.31
C TYR A 269 9.94 20.00 2.50
N ILE A 270 10.55 20.92 1.77
CA ILE A 270 11.85 20.70 1.13
C ILE A 270 12.86 21.60 1.86
N PRO A 271 13.83 21.02 2.61
CA PRO A 271 14.87 21.81 3.22
C PRO A 271 15.55 22.66 2.16
N ARG A 272 15.73 23.95 2.41
CA ARG A 272 16.56 24.78 1.54
C ARG A 272 17.95 24.18 1.59
N LEU A 273 18.37 23.57 0.48
CA LEU A 273 19.78 23.31 0.27
C LEU A 273 20.39 24.71 0.14
N ASP A 274 21.16 25.13 1.14
CA ASP A 274 21.94 26.36 1.09
C ASP A 274 22.94 26.25 -0.08
N HIS A 275 22.47 26.55 -1.29
CA HIS A 275 23.27 26.59 -2.50
C HIS A 275 24.31 27.72 -2.48
N ASP A 276 24.28 28.57 -1.46
CA ASP A 276 25.20 29.69 -1.31
C ASP A 276 26.62 29.28 -0.85
N HIS A 277 26.85 28.02 -0.47
CA HIS A 277 28.21 27.54 -0.15
C HIS A 277 28.94 26.82 -1.29
N ALA A 278 28.30 26.54 -2.43
CA ALA A 278 28.92 25.84 -3.55
C ALA A 278 29.52 26.73 -4.64
N LEU A 279 29.28 28.06 -4.62
CA LEU A 279 29.82 29.01 -5.61
C LEU A 279 31.05 29.80 -5.11
N GLY A 280 31.62 29.44 -3.95
CA GLY A 280 32.70 30.20 -3.31
C GLY A 280 34.15 29.79 -3.63
N LEU A 281 34.42 28.85 -4.53
CA LEU A 281 35.78 28.28 -4.70
C LEU A 281 36.44 28.36 -6.09
N ASP A 282 35.85 29.03 -7.10
CA ASP A 282 36.43 29.12 -8.45
C ASP A 282 37.06 30.48 -8.83
N HIS A 283 37.50 31.29 -7.86
CA HIS A 283 38.14 32.60 -8.16
C HIS A 283 39.57 32.82 -7.68
N VAL A 284 40.33 31.74 -7.41
CA VAL A 284 41.78 31.86 -7.18
C VAL A 284 42.56 30.85 -8.00
N ARG A 285 42.80 31.17 -9.28
CA ARG A 285 44.03 30.82 -10.04
C ARG A 285 43.89 31.34 -11.46
N ASN A 286 44.42 32.53 -11.72
CA ASN A 286 45.17 32.85 -12.95
C ASN A 286 45.73 34.28 -12.85
N THR A 287 46.84 34.40 -12.12
CA THR A 287 47.82 35.49 -12.26
C THR A 287 49.20 34.90 -12.01
N ALA A 288 49.79 34.31 -13.06
CA ALA A 288 51.23 34.17 -13.25
C ALA A 288 51.54 33.49 -14.60
N MET A 289 51.66 34.28 -15.67
CA MET A 289 52.82 34.38 -16.57
C MET A 289 52.44 35.17 -17.82
#